data_AF-A0A968IEQ9-F1
#
_entry.id   AF-A0A968IEQ9-F1
#
_cell.length_a   1.000
_cell.length_b   1.000
_cell.length_c   1.000
_cell.angle_alpha   90.00
_cell.angle_beta   90.00
_cell.angle_gamma   90.00
#
_symmetry.space_group_name_H-M   'P 1'
#
loop_
_entity.id
_entity.type
_entity.pdbx_description
1 polymer ?
#
loop_
_entity_poly.entity_id
_entity_poly.type
_entity_poly.pdbx_seq_one_letter_code
_entity_poly.pdbx_strand_id
1 'polypeptide(L)'
;MAKNNIATGNLDSSSFSLTEDGGAISLISRNGSIDSTAGTLDSSSFDGNGGAIVLESNGSIATANINASSDGILENSGVINLISRNGAIDTTAGTLNSSSSNGQGGAIVLESDNSITTANINASSDGIFGDSGKISLISRNGAINTTAGTLDSSSSGGQGGAIALESNGRIATAIVNASSDGILGDSGRISLISRNSSIDSTAGTLDSSSSDGKGGAIALDARSNIATGNIATGSPDSFSFSEDGGNISLISRNGAIDTTAGTLDSSSDSSKGGAITLDAQGNIATRNINSSGGLLSGGGGNIALTSEAAVFLAGSRLSSTTNGSRDSGDIQIDAKAVFLSNGAQIDTSTSGRGNAGNISMQADEMVSLSNSKISSEVFLGEGNSGNIKIEASSLSLTDGAEINAGTDGLSKAGNIFVKVKHLVSLSNSQISSEVFLGEGDGGIIDIETGSLFLTKVGTECLHSRKGDAGEYKHLCS
;
A
#
# COMPACT_ATOMS: atom_id res chain seq x y z
N MET A 1 41.85 1.89 -11.16
CA MET A 1 42.11 2.16 -9.73
C MET A 1 42.98 3.40 -9.56
N ALA A 2 42.65 4.30 -8.64
CA ALA A 2 43.44 5.49 -8.31
C ALA A 2 43.58 5.70 -6.79
N LYS A 3 44.64 6.40 -6.37
CA LYS A 3 44.84 6.77 -4.95
C LYS A 3 43.90 7.89 -4.53
N ASN A 4 43.71 8.88 -5.39
CA ASN A 4 42.85 10.05 -5.18
C ASN A 4 41.70 10.00 -6.19
N ASN A 5 41.15 11.16 -6.56
CA ASN A 5 39.98 11.27 -7.44
C ASN A 5 40.14 10.52 -8.78
N ILE A 6 39.04 9.94 -9.23
CA ILE A 6 38.87 9.45 -10.61
C ILE A 6 37.87 10.40 -11.28
N ALA A 7 38.26 10.96 -12.42
CA ALA A 7 37.34 11.64 -13.33
C ALA A 7 37.42 10.92 -14.68
N THR A 8 36.27 10.53 -15.24
CA THR A 8 36.23 9.83 -16.53
C THR A 8 35.07 10.31 -17.40
N GLY A 9 35.28 10.27 -18.70
CA GLY A 9 34.20 10.33 -19.70
C GLY A 9 33.70 8.92 -20.01
N ASN A 10 33.52 8.63 -21.30
CA ASN A 10 33.04 7.33 -21.75
C ASN A 10 34.02 6.20 -21.43
N LEU A 11 33.51 5.11 -20.88
CA LEU A 11 34.17 3.81 -20.79
C LEU A 11 33.24 2.78 -21.41
N ASP A 12 33.69 2.12 -22.47
CA ASP A 12 32.90 1.17 -23.23
C ASP A 12 33.61 -0.19 -23.24
N SER A 13 32.91 -1.17 -22.71
CA SER A 13 33.27 -2.58 -22.68
C SER A 13 32.10 -3.45 -23.13
N SER A 14 31.18 -2.88 -23.91
CA SER A 14 30.00 -3.56 -24.44
C SER A 14 30.37 -4.65 -25.45
N SER A 15 29.48 -5.62 -25.62
CA SER A 15 29.60 -6.70 -26.62
C SER A 15 28.44 -6.66 -27.61
N PHE A 16 28.77 -6.66 -28.91
CA PHE A 16 27.81 -6.81 -30.01
C PHE A 16 27.90 -8.21 -30.66
N SER A 17 28.62 -9.14 -30.03
CA SER A 17 28.81 -10.50 -30.54
C SER A 17 27.67 -11.41 -30.09
N LEU A 18 27.35 -12.43 -30.90
CA LEU A 18 26.31 -13.42 -30.61
C LEU A 18 26.69 -14.42 -29.50
N THR A 19 27.90 -14.33 -28.94
CA THR A 19 28.43 -15.31 -27.97
C THR A 19 29.30 -14.71 -26.87
N GLU A 20 29.52 -13.39 -26.85
CA GLU A 20 30.44 -12.77 -25.89
C GLU A 20 29.68 -11.89 -24.90
N ASP A 21 30.03 -12.04 -23.63
CA ASP A 21 29.52 -11.21 -22.54
C ASP A 21 30.10 -9.80 -22.60
N GLY A 22 29.38 -8.83 -22.03
CA GLY A 22 29.91 -7.51 -21.73
C GLY A 22 31.05 -7.60 -20.71
N GLY A 23 32.12 -6.85 -20.95
CA GLY A 23 33.28 -6.86 -20.04
C GLY A 23 33.06 -5.96 -18.83
N ALA A 24 33.47 -6.40 -17.65
CA ALA A 24 33.24 -5.67 -16.40
C ALA A 24 34.01 -4.34 -16.32
N ILE A 25 33.35 -3.30 -15.79
CA ILE A 25 33.96 -1.99 -15.49
C ILE A 25 34.13 -1.85 -13.97
N SER A 26 35.37 -1.61 -13.51
CA SER A 26 35.65 -1.37 -12.09
C SER A 26 36.47 -0.11 -11.86
N LEU A 27 35.88 0.85 -11.14
CA LEU A 27 36.52 2.11 -10.74
C LEU A 27 36.67 2.14 -9.22
N ILE A 28 37.91 2.20 -8.74
CA ILE A 28 38.21 2.19 -7.30
C ILE A 28 39.08 3.40 -6.96
N SER A 29 38.55 4.31 -6.15
CA SER A 29 39.19 5.53 -5.63
C SER A 29 39.41 5.41 -4.12
N ARG A 30 40.66 5.15 -3.71
CA ARG A 30 40.97 4.79 -2.32
C ARG A 30 40.81 5.93 -1.30
N ASN A 31 41.11 7.17 -1.69
CA ASN A 31 41.06 8.34 -0.80
C ASN A 31 40.32 9.53 -1.42
N GLY A 32 39.77 9.39 -2.62
CA GLY A 32 39.13 10.49 -3.35
C GLY A 32 37.72 10.12 -3.79
N SER A 33 37.13 11.02 -4.58
CA SER A 33 35.81 10.87 -5.20
C SER A 33 35.89 10.11 -6.53
N ILE A 34 34.76 9.67 -7.06
CA ILE A 34 34.60 9.25 -8.46
C ILE A 34 33.60 10.20 -9.12
N ASP A 35 33.99 10.75 -10.26
CA ASP A 35 33.14 11.56 -11.12
C ASP A 35 33.16 10.97 -12.54
N SER A 36 32.01 10.44 -12.98
CA SER A 36 31.80 9.99 -14.36
C SER A 36 30.62 10.71 -15.02
N THR A 37 30.29 11.94 -14.59
CA THR A 37 29.15 12.67 -15.17
C THR A 37 29.40 13.17 -16.59
N ALA A 38 30.66 13.13 -17.06
CA ALA A 38 31.05 13.58 -18.38
C ALA A 38 30.81 12.55 -19.51
N GLY A 39 30.32 11.34 -19.20
CA GLY A 39 30.10 10.30 -20.19
C GLY A 39 29.30 9.10 -19.69
N THR A 40 29.29 8.03 -20.47
CA THR A 40 28.59 6.76 -20.18
C THR A 40 29.58 5.67 -19.76
N LEU A 41 29.23 4.88 -18.76
CA LEU A 41 29.90 3.63 -18.43
C LEU A 41 29.07 2.48 -19.03
N ASP A 42 29.55 1.85 -20.10
CA ASP A 42 28.82 0.84 -20.87
C ASP A 42 29.50 -0.53 -20.80
N SER A 43 28.79 -1.51 -20.30
CA SER A 43 29.16 -2.92 -20.13
C SER A 43 28.05 -3.83 -20.67
N SER A 44 27.16 -3.29 -21.50
CA SER A 44 26.01 -4.03 -22.03
C SER A 44 26.40 -5.16 -23.00
N SER A 45 25.48 -6.08 -23.25
CA SER A 45 25.64 -7.10 -24.28
C SER A 45 24.37 -7.29 -25.10
N PHE A 46 24.53 -7.51 -26.40
CA PHE A 46 23.41 -7.75 -27.31
C PHE A 46 22.84 -9.17 -27.22
N ASP A 47 23.69 -10.19 -27.05
CA ASP A 47 23.28 -11.60 -27.04
C ASP A 47 24.10 -12.46 -26.05
N GLY A 48 24.83 -11.80 -25.14
CA GLY A 48 25.56 -12.40 -24.02
C GLY A 48 25.11 -11.77 -22.70
N ASN A 49 25.75 -12.13 -21.59
CA ASN A 49 25.45 -11.51 -20.30
C ASN A 49 25.95 -10.07 -20.27
N GLY A 50 25.21 -9.18 -19.61
CA GLY A 50 25.70 -7.84 -19.27
C GLY A 50 26.86 -7.94 -18.27
N GLY A 51 27.89 -7.12 -18.46
CA GLY A 51 29.02 -7.09 -17.55
C GLY A 51 28.75 -6.25 -16.31
N ALA A 52 29.39 -6.62 -15.19
CA ALA A 52 29.20 -5.91 -13.93
C ALA A 52 29.90 -4.54 -13.95
N ILE A 53 29.26 -3.54 -13.36
CA ILE A 53 29.82 -2.19 -13.18
C ILE A 53 29.91 -1.88 -11.68
N VAL A 54 31.15 -1.71 -11.20
CA VAL A 54 31.44 -1.48 -9.77
C VAL A 54 32.23 -0.18 -9.57
N LEU A 55 31.66 0.73 -8.79
CA LEU A 55 32.31 1.98 -8.38
C LEU A 55 32.48 2.00 -6.87
N GLU A 56 33.73 2.00 -6.40
CA GLU A 56 34.05 2.14 -4.99
C GLU A 56 34.86 3.40 -4.72
N SER A 57 34.35 4.27 -3.86
CA SER A 57 34.99 5.53 -3.49
C SER A 57 35.01 5.73 -1.98
N ASN A 58 36.12 6.26 -1.48
CA ASN A 58 36.13 6.79 -0.11
C ASN A 58 35.37 8.12 -0.01
N GLY A 59 35.44 8.96 -1.05
CA GLY A 59 34.65 10.19 -1.17
C GLY A 59 33.30 9.96 -1.85
N SER A 60 32.74 11.02 -2.44
CA SER A 60 31.46 10.95 -3.15
C SER A 60 31.60 10.26 -4.50
N ILE A 61 30.48 9.71 -4.99
CA ILE A 61 30.34 9.18 -6.35
C ILE A 61 29.30 10.06 -7.07
N ALA A 62 29.68 10.61 -8.21
CA ALA A 62 28.76 11.28 -9.14
C ALA A 62 28.83 10.61 -10.51
N THR A 63 27.70 10.21 -11.08
CA THR A 63 27.67 9.52 -12.38
C THR A 63 26.52 10.00 -13.25
N ALA A 64 26.70 9.94 -14.57
CA ALA A 64 25.61 10.05 -15.52
C ALA A 64 25.09 8.64 -15.86
N ASN A 65 25.13 8.24 -17.13
CA ASN A 65 24.60 6.95 -17.58
C ASN A 65 25.53 5.79 -17.21
N ILE A 66 24.96 4.73 -16.66
CA ILE A 66 25.60 3.43 -16.46
C ILE A 66 24.73 2.38 -17.13
N ASN A 67 25.30 1.59 -18.03
CA ASN A 67 24.57 0.58 -18.79
C ASN A 67 25.24 -0.80 -18.63
N ALA A 68 24.54 -1.73 -18.02
CA ALA A 68 24.92 -3.12 -17.82
C ALA A 68 23.82 -4.07 -18.33
N SER A 69 22.99 -3.61 -19.27
CA SER A 69 21.86 -4.37 -19.80
C SER A 69 22.27 -5.59 -20.63
N SER A 70 21.32 -6.49 -20.83
CA SER A 70 21.42 -7.64 -21.73
C SER A 70 20.19 -7.70 -22.64
N ASP A 71 20.41 -7.75 -23.95
CA ASP A 71 19.33 -7.95 -24.93
C ASP A 71 19.17 -9.43 -25.36
N GLY A 72 20.02 -10.32 -24.83
CA GLY A 72 20.05 -11.73 -25.17
C GLY A 72 18.83 -12.51 -24.67
N ILE A 73 18.48 -13.60 -25.37
CA ILE A 73 17.24 -14.36 -25.12
C ILE A 73 17.27 -15.18 -23.81
N LEU A 74 18.45 -15.62 -23.37
CA LEU A 74 18.65 -16.44 -22.17
C LEU A 74 19.71 -15.88 -21.22
N GLU A 75 20.10 -14.63 -21.45
CA GLU A 75 21.29 -14.04 -20.83
C GLU A 75 20.91 -12.98 -19.80
N ASN A 76 21.68 -12.91 -18.72
CA ASN A 76 21.37 -12.07 -17.57
C ASN A 76 22.06 -10.72 -17.68
N SER A 77 21.43 -9.71 -17.11
CA SER A 77 22.03 -8.37 -17.05
C SER A 77 23.04 -8.25 -15.92
N GLY A 78 24.01 -7.36 -16.13
CA GLY A 78 25.14 -7.17 -15.23
C GLY A 78 24.79 -6.32 -14.01
N VAL A 79 25.30 -6.69 -12.85
CA VAL A 79 25.06 -5.95 -11.60
C VAL A 79 25.71 -4.57 -11.63
N ILE A 80 25.00 -3.56 -11.13
CA ILE A 80 25.53 -2.21 -10.88
C ILE A 80 25.69 -2.01 -9.37
N ASN A 81 26.90 -1.73 -8.91
CA ASN A 81 27.19 -1.53 -7.48
C ASN A 81 28.02 -0.26 -7.23
N LEU A 82 27.44 0.70 -6.51
CA LEU A 82 28.07 1.97 -6.15
C LEU A 82 28.23 2.06 -4.64
N ILE A 83 29.46 2.17 -4.16
CA ILE A 83 29.78 2.24 -2.73
C ILE A 83 30.58 3.51 -2.44
N SER A 84 29.97 4.45 -1.74
CA SER A 84 30.61 5.66 -1.21
C SER A 84 30.77 5.55 0.31
N ARG A 85 32.02 5.36 0.77
CA ARG A 85 32.30 5.02 2.18
C ARG A 85 32.23 6.20 3.15
N ASN A 86 32.47 7.42 2.69
CA ASN A 86 32.38 8.66 3.49
C ASN A 86 31.81 9.85 2.71
N GLY A 87 31.18 9.60 1.56
CA GLY A 87 30.62 10.63 0.68
C GLY A 87 29.16 10.38 0.37
N ALA A 88 28.61 11.17 -0.54
CA ALA A 88 27.27 11.01 -1.10
C ALA A 88 27.32 10.23 -2.42
N ILE A 89 26.17 9.71 -2.86
CA ILE A 89 25.99 9.20 -4.24
C ILE A 89 25.00 10.11 -4.96
N ASP A 90 25.38 10.63 -6.12
CA ASP A 90 24.54 11.40 -7.02
C ASP A 90 24.53 10.79 -8.43
N THR A 91 23.38 10.29 -8.85
CA THR A 91 23.18 9.70 -10.19
C THR A 91 22.11 10.45 -10.98
N THR A 92 21.77 11.68 -10.57
CA THR A 92 20.70 12.47 -11.20
C THR A 92 21.02 12.91 -12.63
N ALA A 93 22.28 12.84 -13.06
CA ALA A 93 22.73 13.24 -14.38
C ALA A 93 22.43 12.19 -15.48
N GLY A 94 21.91 11.01 -15.13
CA GLY A 94 21.62 9.96 -16.11
C GLY A 94 20.76 8.82 -15.56
N THR A 95 20.81 7.68 -16.26
CA THR A 95 20.09 6.45 -15.90
C THR A 95 21.08 5.36 -15.48
N LEU A 96 20.75 4.61 -14.42
CA LEU A 96 21.41 3.35 -14.11
C LEU A 96 20.58 2.20 -14.70
N ASN A 97 21.11 1.51 -15.71
CA ASN A 97 20.37 0.50 -16.46
C ASN A 97 21.03 -0.88 -16.34
N SER A 98 20.29 -1.83 -15.78
CA SER A 98 20.63 -3.25 -15.65
C SER A 98 19.43 -4.12 -16.09
N SER A 99 18.59 -3.61 -16.99
CA SER A 99 17.43 -4.32 -17.51
C SER A 99 17.81 -5.49 -18.41
N SER A 100 16.97 -6.51 -18.48
CA SER A 100 17.10 -7.62 -19.44
C SER A 100 15.91 -7.67 -20.38
N SER A 101 16.15 -7.93 -21.67
CA SER A 101 15.06 -8.09 -22.65
C SER A 101 14.33 -9.43 -22.51
N ASN A 102 15.03 -10.50 -22.11
CA ASN A 102 14.44 -11.85 -22.03
C ASN A 102 14.94 -12.71 -20.85
N GLY A 103 16.10 -12.39 -20.29
CA GLY A 103 16.72 -13.09 -19.16
C GLY A 103 16.46 -12.39 -17.82
N GLN A 104 17.35 -12.60 -16.84
CA GLN A 104 17.18 -11.98 -15.53
C GLN A 104 17.68 -10.54 -15.52
N GLY A 105 16.88 -9.63 -14.96
CA GLY A 105 17.33 -8.27 -14.65
C GLY A 105 18.45 -8.29 -13.60
N GLY A 106 19.44 -7.42 -13.74
CA GLY A 106 20.57 -7.38 -12.83
C GLY A 106 20.31 -6.48 -11.63
N ALA A 107 20.88 -6.84 -10.48
CA ALA A 107 20.70 -6.07 -9.26
C ALA A 107 21.40 -4.71 -9.34
N ILE A 108 20.78 -3.69 -8.74
CA ILE A 108 21.36 -2.35 -8.60
C ILE A 108 21.44 -1.99 -7.12
N VAL A 109 22.66 -1.75 -6.64
CA VAL A 109 22.95 -1.46 -5.23
C VAL A 109 23.70 -0.15 -5.09
N LEU A 110 23.15 0.77 -4.31
CA LEU A 110 23.76 2.04 -3.95
C LEU A 110 23.93 2.10 -2.44
N GLU A 111 25.18 2.13 -1.96
CA GLU A 111 25.49 2.29 -0.54
C GLU A 111 26.30 3.56 -0.30
N SER A 112 25.75 4.48 0.50
CA SER A 112 26.40 5.74 0.85
C SER A 112 26.44 5.93 2.35
N ASP A 113 27.54 6.49 2.85
CA ASP A 113 27.55 7.02 4.21
C ASP A 113 26.68 8.27 4.36
N ASN A 114 26.70 9.17 3.37
CA ASN A 114 25.83 10.35 3.32
C ASN A 114 24.61 10.10 2.44
N SER A 115 24.02 11.16 1.88
CA SER A 115 22.79 11.09 1.12
C SER A 115 22.97 10.39 -0.23
N ILE A 116 21.91 9.74 -0.69
CA ILE A 116 21.77 9.24 -2.05
C ILE A 116 20.73 10.10 -2.76
N THR A 117 21.09 10.66 -3.91
CA THR A 117 20.14 11.33 -4.81
C THR A 117 20.23 10.68 -6.18
N THR A 118 19.11 10.19 -6.71
CA THR A 118 19.07 9.49 -8.00
C THR A 118 17.87 9.93 -8.83
N ALA A 119 18.01 9.79 -10.15
CA ALA A 119 16.90 9.83 -11.09
C ALA A 119 16.48 8.38 -11.43
N ASN A 120 16.60 7.97 -12.69
CA ASN A 120 16.11 6.69 -13.16
C ASN A 120 17.06 5.53 -12.80
N ILE A 121 16.50 4.48 -12.20
CA ILE A 121 17.16 3.20 -11.97
C ILE A 121 16.28 2.13 -12.60
N ASN A 122 16.82 1.36 -13.53
CA ASN A 122 16.11 0.30 -14.22
C ASN A 122 16.81 -1.05 -14.03
N ALA A 123 16.13 -1.97 -13.37
CA ALA A 123 16.53 -3.37 -13.17
C ALA A 123 15.44 -4.32 -13.70
N SER A 124 14.59 -3.86 -14.62
CA SER A 124 13.44 -4.61 -15.14
C SER A 124 13.84 -5.86 -15.92
N SER A 125 12.85 -6.73 -16.14
CA SER A 125 12.94 -7.83 -17.10
C SER A 125 11.73 -7.82 -18.02
N ASP A 126 11.97 -7.65 -19.31
CA ASP A 126 10.91 -7.60 -20.33
C ASP A 126 10.60 -9.01 -20.89
N GLY A 127 11.28 -10.04 -20.37
CA GLY A 127 11.16 -11.43 -20.80
C GLY A 127 10.00 -12.19 -20.18
N ILE A 128 9.38 -13.06 -20.98
CA ILE A 128 8.27 -13.93 -20.54
C ILE A 128 8.65 -14.96 -19.44
N PHE A 129 9.94 -15.17 -19.16
CA PHE A 129 10.45 -16.06 -18.11
C PHE A 129 11.46 -15.38 -17.16
N GLY A 130 11.78 -14.11 -17.39
CA GLY A 130 12.88 -13.44 -16.71
C GLY A 130 12.42 -12.78 -15.42
N ASP A 131 13.03 -13.16 -14.30
CA ASP A 131 12.87 -12.43 -13.04
C ASP A 131 13.61 -11.09 -13.11
N SER A 132 13.02 -10.06 -12.54
CA SER A 132 13.63 -8.73 -12.50
C SER A 132 14.65 -8.58 -11.36
N GLY A 133 15.60 -7.66 -11.54
CA GLY A 133 16.71 -7.44 -10.64
C GLY A 133 16.32 -6.56 -9.46
N LYS A 134 16.85 -6.85 -8.26
CA LYS A 134 16.55 -6.07 -7.05
C LYS A 134 17.20 -4.69 -7.08
N ILE A 135 16.52 -3.71 -6.50
CA ILE A 135 17.07 -2.37 -6.26
C ILE A 135 17.23 -2.14 -4.75
N SER A 136 18.43 -1.79 -4.32
CA SER A 136 18.73 -1.50 -2.91
C SER A 136 19.47 -0.17 -2.76
N LEU A 137 18.90 0.76 -2.00
CA LEU A 137 19.52 2.04 -1.67
C LEU A 137 19.68 2.16 -0.16
N ILE A 138 20.93 2.30 0.31
CA ILE A 138 21.26 2.38 1.74
C ILE A 138 22.05 3.66 2.01
N SER A 139 21.45 4.58 2.76
CA SER A 139 22.08 5.81 3.25
C SER A 139 22.24 5.76 4.76
N ARG A 140 23.49 5.57 5.23
CA ARG A 140 23.77 5.31 6.66
C ARG A 140 23.54 6.52 7.55
N ASN A 141 23.85 7.73 7.09
CA ASN A 141 23.72 8.98 7.85
C ASN A 141 22.94 10.06 7.11
N GLY A 142 22.67 9.90 5.81
CA GLY A 142 22.01 10.89 4.97
C GLY A 142 20.55 10.56 4.67
N ALA A 143 19.99 11.31 3.71
CA ALA A 143 18.65 11.10 3.16
C ALA A 143 18.72 10.28 1.86
N ILE A 144 17.60 9.69 1.45
CA ILE A 144 17.42 9.14 0.09
C ILE A 144 16.40 10.00 -0.64
N ASN A 145 16.77 10.51 -1.81
CA ASN A 145 15.88 11.25 -2.69
C ASN A 145 15.88 10.63 -4.10
N THR A 146 14.75 10.10 -4.50
CA THR A 146 14.52 9.50 -5.82
C THR A 146 13.40 10.21 -6.58
N THR A 147 12.97 11.41 -6.15
CA THR A 147 11.84 12.13 -6.75
C THR A 147 12.11 12.63 -8.18
N ALA A 148 13.36 12.55 -8.66
CA ALA A 148 13.75 13.01 -9.99
C ALA A 148 13.50 11.98 -11.11
N GLY A 149 13.09 10.74 -10.77
CA GLY A 149 12.86 9.69 -11.75
C GLY A 149 12.10 8.49 -11.19
N THR A 150 12.27 7.35 -11.86
CA THR A 150 11.62 6.08 -11.51
C THR A 150 12.63 5.06 -11.00
N LEU A 151 12.26 4.31 -9.97
CA LEU A 151 12.93 3.06 -9.60
C LEU A 151 12.11 1.90 -10.16
N ASP A 152 12.63 1.22 -11.17
CA ASP A 152 11.92 0.18 -11.91
C ASP A 152 12.59 -1.18 -11.76
N SER A 153 11.85 -2.12 -11.20
CA SER A 153 12.20 -3.52 -10.95
C SER A 153 11.02 -4.40 -11.33
N SER A 154 10.27 -3.99 -12.37
CA SER A 154 9.12 -4.72 -12.87
C SER A 154 9.52 -5.89 -13.76
N SER A 155 8.64 -6.89 -13.89
CA SER A 155 8.79 -8.01 -14.82
C SER A 155 7.56 -8.18 -15.69
N SER A 156 7.74 -8.47 -16.98
CA SER A 156 6.62 -8.75 -17.90
C SER A 156 6.13 -10.20 -17.83
N GLY A 157 6.92 -11.12 -17.26
CA GLY A 157 6.66 -12.56 -17.33
C GLY A 157 7.12 -13.38 -16.14
N GLY A 158 8.19 -12.96 -15.48
CA GLY A 158 8.73 -13.57 -14.27
C GLY A 158 8.33 -12.80 -13.01
N GLN A 159 9.10 -12.99 -11.93
CA GLN A 159 8.85 -12.31 -10.67
C GLN A 159 9.30 -10.84 -10.71
N GLY A 160 8.50 -9.98 -10.07
CA GLY A 160 8.88 -8.60 -9.77
C GLY A 160 10.02 -8.56 -8.74
N GLY A 161 10.94 -7.62 -8.89
CA GLY A 161 12.14 -7.52 -8.09
C GLY A 161 11.90 -6.65 -6.87
N ALA A 162 12.46 -7.04 -5.74
CA ALA A 162 12.29 -6.28 -4.51
C ALA A 162 13.00 -4.93 -4.59
N ILE A 163 12.33 -3.88 -4.11
CA ILE A 163 12.91 -2.53 -3.98
C ILE A 163 12.99 -2.16 -2.50
N ALA A 164 14.20 -1.91 -2.01
CA ALA A 164 14.46 -1.56 -0.62
C ALA A 164 15.21 -0.23 -0.49
N LEU A 165 14.62 0.72 0.24
CA LEU A 165 15.22 2.01 0.57
C LEU A 165 15.39 2.10 2.08
N GLU A 166 16.63 2.24 2.54
CA GLU A 166 16.96 2.32 3.94
C GLU A 166 17.79 3.57 4.22
N SER A 167 17.26 4.47 5.05
CA SER A 167 17.90 5.75 5.34
C SER A 167 17.85 6.06 6.81
N ASN A 168 18.91 6.66 7.34
CA ASN A 168 18.85 7.31 8.65
C ASN A 168 18.06 8.62 8.58
N GLY A 169 18.18 9.35 7.47
CA GLY A 169 17.44 10.57 7.19
C GLY A 169 16.10 10.32 6.50
N ARG A 170 15.57 11.37 5.89
CA ARG A 170 14.30 11.35 5.17
C ARG A 170 14.41 10.48 3.92
N ILE A 171 13.34 9.74 3.60
CA ILE A 171 13.16 9.13 2.29
C ILE A 171 12.11 9.93 1.54
N ALA A 172 12.45 10.43 0.36
CA ALA A 172 11.53 11.06 -0.58
C ALA A 172 11.58 10.32 -1.92
N THR A 173 10.44 9.86 -2.42
CA THR A 173 10.36 9.10 -3.67
C THR A 173 9.17 9.53 -4.53
N ALA A 174 9.27 9.31 -5.83
CA ALA A 174 8.16 9.48 -6.78
C ALA A 174 7.62 8.11 -7.19
N ILE A 175 8.07 7.57 -8.33
CA ILE A 175 7.59 6.29 -8.86
C ILE A 175 8.54 5.17 -8.43
N VAL A 176 7.99 4.15 -7.78
CA VAL A 176 8.69 2.92 -7.40
C VAL A 176 7.86 1.75 -7.92
N ASN A 177 8.39 1.02 -8.89
CA ASN A 177 7.68 -0.04 -9.59
C ASN A 177 8.38 -1.39 -9.40
N ALA A 178 7.70 -2.32 -8.75
CA ALA A 178 8.12 -3.70 -8.53
C ALA A 178 7.04 -4.69 -9.02
N SER A 179 6.19 -4.25 -9.95
CA SER A 179 5.06 -5.03 -10.46
C SER A 179 5.49 -6.29 -11.22
N SER A 180 4.55 -7.21 -11.44
CA SER A 180 4.73 -8.32 -12.37
C SER A 180 3.49 -8.54 -13.23
N ASP A 181 3.67 -8.51 -14.56
CA ASP A 181 2.61 -8.80 -15.53
C ASP A 181 2.61 -10.29 -15.97
N GLY A 182 3.39 -11.13 -15.29
CA GLY A 182 3.59 -12.52 -15.66
C GLY A 182 2.50 -13.47 -15.16
N ILE A 183 2.07 -14.41 -16.02
CA ILE A 183 1.01 -15.41 -15.76
C ILE A 183 1.23 -16.27 -14.49
N LEU A 184 2.47 -16.32 -13.98
CA LEU A 184 2.86 -17.04 -12.76
C LEU A 184 3.81 -16.21 -11.86
N GLY A 185 3.99 -14.93 -12.15
CA GLY A 185 5.00 -14.08 -11.54
C GLY A 185 4.44 -13.33 -10.33
N ASP A 186 4.90 -13.66 -9.12
CA ASP A 186 4.62 -12.82 -7.96
C ASP A 186 5.37 -11.48 -8.09
N SER A 187 4.74 -10.39 -7.67
CA SER A 187 5.34 -9.06 -7.68
C SER A 187 6.29 -8.84 -6.50
N GLY A 188 7.25 -7.92 -6.69
CA GLY A 188 8.35 -7.70 -5.77
C GLY A 188 7.97 -6.79 -4.60
N ARG A 189 8.39 -7.13 -3.38
CA ARG A 189 8.15 -6.29 -2.19
C ARG A 189 8.80 -4.92 -2.32
N ILE A 190 8.08 -3.86 -1.94
CA ILE A 190 8.63 -2.52 -1.72
C ILE A 190 8.76 -2.25 -0.22
N SER A 191 9.95 -1.85 0.24
CA SER A 191 10.23 -1.56 1.66
C SER A 191 10.97 -0.24 1.82
N LEU A 192 10.40 0.71 2.56
CA LEU A 192 11.01 2.00 2.86
C LEU A 192 11.17 2.13 4.38
N ILE A 193 12.41 2.34 4.83
CA ILE A 193 12.74 2.44 6.26
C ILE A 193 13.50 3.73 6.52
N SER A 194 12.83 4.71 7.15
CA SER A 194 13.46 5.94 7.65
C SER A 194 13.65 5.87 9.16
N ARG A 195 14.88 5.59 9.59
CA ARG A 195 15.18 5.27 11.00
C ARG A 195 15.01 6.45 11.96
N ASN A 196 15.24 7.68 11.51
CA ASN A 196 15.20 8.88 12.36
C ASN A 196 14.45 10.06 11.72
N SER A 197 13.73 9.84 10.63
CA SER A 197 13.01 10.92 9.94
C SER A 197 11.68 10.43 9.35
N SER A 198 11.17 11.16 8.37
CA SER A 198 9.92 10.93 7.66
C SER A 198 10.09 10.14 6.37
N ILE A 199 9.02 9.52 5.89
CA ILE A 199 8.89 9.03 4.51
C ILE A 199 7.87 9.89 3.77
N ASP A 200 8.17 10.24 2.53
CA ASP A 200 7.26 10.93 1.63
C ASP A 200 7.29 10.32 0.23
N SER A 201 6.16 9.74 -0.19
CA SER A 201 5.93 9.22 -1.53
C SER A 201 4.79 9.96 -2.24
N THR A 202 4.45 11.18 -1.82
CA THR A 202 3.34 11.97 -2.41
C THR A 202 3.56 12.37 -3.86
N ALA A 203 4.82 12.32 -4.34
CA ALA A 203 5.18 12.71 -5.70
C ALA A 203 4.87 11.63 -6.75
N GLY A 204 4.43 10.43 -6.37
CA GLY A 204 4.15 9.36 -7.33
C GLY A 204 3.41 8.16 -6.74
N THR A 205 3.68 7.00 -7.33
CA THR A 205 3.04 5.71 -6.99
C THR A 205 4.09 4.72 -6.50
N LEU A 206 3.76 3.99 -5.43
CA LEU A 206 4.45 2.76 -5.05
C LEU A 206 3.64 1.58 -5.58
N ASP A 207 4.17 0.86 -6.57
CA ASP A 207 3.45 -0.19 -7.29
C ASP A 207 4.16 -1.54 -7.13
N SER A 208 3.44 -2.48 -6.55
CA SER A 208 3.81 -3.88 -6.34
C SER A 208 2.58 -4.74 -6.67
N SER A 209 1.83 -4.34 -7.69
CA SER A 209 0.70 -5.10 -8.22
C SER A 209 1.17 -6.25 -9.11
N SER A 210 0.31 -7.24 -9.28
CA SER A 210 0.56 -8.33 -10.23
C SER A 210 -0.69 -8.62 -11.05
N SER A 211 -0.55 -8.87 -12.35
CA SER A 211 -1.70 -9.22 -13.20
C SER A 211 -2.28 -10.59 -12.84
N ASP A 212 -1.41 -11.62 -12.87
CA ASP A 212 -1.76 -13.04 -12.79
C ASP A 212 -1.03 -13.79 -11.65
N GLY A 213 -0.23 -13.09 -10.86
CA GLY A 213 0.42 -13.58 -9.64
C GLY A 213 -0.02 -12.84 -8.37
N LYS A 214 0.64 -13.14 -7.25
CA LYS A 214 0.35 -12.44 -5.99
C LYS A 214 0.88 -11.01 -6.03
N GLY A 215 0.08 -10.09 -5.50
CA GLY A 215 0.52 -8.76 -5.16
C GLY A 215 1.63 -8.79 -4.11
N GLY A 216 2.65 -7.96 -4.28
CA GLY A 216 3.78 -7.86 -3.40
C GLY A 216 3.47 -6.91 -2.26
N ALA A 217 4.05 -7.17 -1.09
CA ALA A 217 3.79 -6.34 0.07
C ALA A 217 4.47 -4.98 -0.07
N ILE A 218 3.81 -3.93 0.41
CA ILE A 218 4.41 -2.59 0.54
C ILE A 218 4.45 -2.22 2.02
N ALA A 219 5.65 -1.94 2.53
CA ALA A 219 5.86 -1.60 3.93
C ALA A 219 6.69 -0.32 4.09
N LEU A 220 6.12 0.65 4.81
CA LEU A 220 6.78 1.90 5.14
C LEU A 220 6.91 2.00 6.67
N ASP A 221 8.13 2.21 7.15
CA ASP A 221 8.43 2.37 8.57
C ASP A 221 9.24 3.64 8.79
N ALA A 222 8.65 4.63 9.46
CA ALA A 222 9.26 5.91 9.75
C ALA A 222 9.28 6.21 11.24
N ARG A 223 10.35 6.88 11.69
CA ARG A 223 10.42 7.47 13.03
C ARG A 223 9.38 8.58 13.20
N SER A 224 9.26 9.45 12.20
CA SER A 224 8.36 10.60 12.16
C SER A 224 7.23 10.33 11.15
N ASN A 225 6.69 11.37 10.54
CA ASN A 225 5.53 11.28 9.65
C ASN A 225 5.76 10.38 8.42
N ILE A 226 4.67 9.74 7.98
CA ILE A 226 4.56 9.11 6.66
C ILE A 226 3.52 9.90 5.86
N ALA A 227 3.89 10.33 4.66
CA ALA A 227 2.95 10.87 3.69
C ALA A 227 3.05 10.08 2.37
N THR A 228 1.92 9.68 1.79
CA THR A 228 1.93 8.83 0.59
C THR A 228 0.98 9.33 -0.48
N GLY A 229 1.42 9.19 -1.74
CA GLY A 229 0.55 9.23 -2.91
C GLY A 229 -0.18 7.91 -3.06
N ASN A 230 -0.23 7.38 -4.28
CA ASN A 230 -0.87 6.09 -4.53
C ASN A 230 0.03 4.93 -4.08
N ILE A 231 -0.58 3.89 -3.52
CA ILE A 231 0.05 2.61 -3.21
C ILE A 231 -0.83 1.54 -3.81
N ALA A 232 -0.26 0.72 -4.70
CA ALA A 232 -0.96 -0.37 -5.37
C ALA A 232 -0.22 -1.69 -5.13
N THR A 233 -0.96 -2.68 -4.64
CA THR A 233 -0.51 -4.05 -4.42
C THR A 233 -1.55 -5.06 -4.89
N GLY A 234 -2.55 -4.61 -5.65
CA GLY A 234 -3.67 -5.43 -6.06
C GLY A 234 -3.32 -6.45 -7.14
N SER A 235 -4.26 -7.38 -7.36
CA SER A 235 -4.24 -8.34 -8.48
C SER A 235 -5.52 -8.21 -9.32
N PRO A 236 -5.53 -7.38 -10.39
CA PRO A 236 -6.75 -6.99 -11.08
C PRO A 236 -7.25 -8.00 -12.13
N ASP A 237 -6.51 -9.05 -12.49
CA ASP A 237 -7.02 -10.00 -13.49
C ASP A 237 -7.86 -11.14 -12.89
N SER A 238 -8.90 -11.52 -13.66
CA SER A 238 -10.04 -12.31 -13.19
C SER A 238 -9.99 -13.80 -13.57
N PHE A 239 -8.88 -14.26 -14.17
CA PHE A 239 -8.81 -15.57 -14.82
C PHE A 239 -7.97 -16.65 -14.09
N SER A 240 -7.38 -16.35 -12.93
CA SER A 240 -6.50 -17.27 -12.20
C SER A 240 -7.06 -17.72 -10.83
N PHE A 241 -6.51 -18.82 -10.29
CA PHE A 241 -7.05 -19.55 -9.13
C PHE A 241 -6.29 -19.30 -7.80
N SER A 242 -5.28 -18.41 -7.71
CA SER A 242 -4.46 -18.29 -6.47
C SER A 242 -3.69 -16.97 -6.29
N GLU A 243 -4.36 -15.82 -6.34
CA GLU A 243 -3.68 -14.50 -6.28
C GLU A 243 -4.27 -13.58 -5.21
N ASP A 244 -3.69 -13.63 -4.02
CA ASP A 244 -4.07 -12.68 -2.98
C ASP A 244 -3.40 -11.31 -3.25
N GLY A 245 -4.13 -10.23 -2.98
CA GLY A 245 -3.56 -8.89 -3.00
C GLY A 245 -2.43 -8.76 -1.96
N GLY A 246 -1.41 -7.96 -2.28
CA GLY A 246 -0.26 -7.77 -1.40
C GLY A 246 -0.59 -6.87 -0.21
N ASN A 247 -0.09 -7.19 0.98
CA ASN A 247 -0.40 -6.39 2.17
C ASN A 247 0.24 -4.98 2.12
N ILE A 248 -0.46 -3.97 2.62
CA ILE A 248 0.06 -2.61 2.82
C ILE A 248 0.22 -2.36 4.33
N SER A 249 1.41 -1.96 4.77
CA SER A 249 1.70 -1.63 6.17
C SER A 249 2.43 -0.30 6.29
N LEU A 250 1.83 0.65 7.01
CA LEU A 250 2.40 1.97 7.28
C LEU A 250 2.56 2.14 8.79
N ILE A 251 3.79 2.32 9.27
CA ILE A 251 4.11 2.46 10.69
C ILE A 251 4.85 3.78 10.93
N SER A 252 4.18 4.71 11.63
CA SER A 252 4.70 6.02 11.99
C SER A 252 4.91 6.11 13.50
N ARG A 253 6.13 5.79 13.95
CA ARG A 253 6.41 5.51 15.37
C ARG A 253 6.17 6.69 16.30
N ASN A 254 6.47 7.92 15.85
CA ASN A 254 6.28 9.16 16.61
C ASN A 254 5.61 10.25 15.77
N GLY A 255 4.93 9.89 14.68
CA GLY A 255 4.39 10.84 13.71
C GLY A 255 2.98 10.50 13.29
N ALA A 256 2.45 11.32 12.37
CA ALA A 256 1.19 11.08 11.69
C ALA A 256 1.38 10.18 10.45
N ILE A 257 0.28 9.63 9.95
CA ILE A 257 0.16 9.03 8.61
C ILE A 257 -0.85 9.86 7.81
N ASP A 258 -0.44 10.34 6.64
CA ASP A 258 -1.29 11.05 5.70
C ASP A 258 -1.27 10.39 4.32
N THR A 259 -2.38 9.77 3.95
CA THR A 259 -2.58 9.15 2.63
C THR A 259 -3.61 9.90 1.79
N THR A 260 -3.93 11.14 2.15
CA THR A 260 -4.99 11.93 1.48
C THR A 260 -4.63 12.28 0.03
N ALA A 261 -3.34 12.28 -0.32
CA ALA A 261 -2.86 12.54 -1.68
C ALA A 261 -3.15 11.39 -2.67
N GLY A 262 -3.48 10.18 -2.18
CA GLY A 262 -3.60 8.99 -3.03
C GLY A 262 -4.61 7.96 -2.55
N THR A 263 -4.63 6.82 -3.21
CA THR A 263 -5.40 5.63 -2.82
C THR A 263 -4.43 4.56 -2.33
N LEU A 264 -4.81 3.85 -1.27
CA LEU A 264 -4.18 2.58 -0.90
C LEU A 264 -5.04 1.45 -1.48
N ASP A 265 -4.50 0.69 -2.42
CA ASP A 265 -5.22 -0.38 -3.10
C ASP A 265 -4.50 -1.71 -3.00
N SER A 266 -5.17 -2.67 -2.37
CA SER A 266 -4.72 -4.03 -2.13
C SER A 266 -5.80 -5.04 -2.58
N SER A 267 -6.75 -4.62 -3.42
CA SER A 267 -7.82 -5.50 -3.86
C SER A 267 -7.33 -6.61 -4.79
N SER A 268 -8.09 -7.70 -4.86
CA SER A 268 -7.89 -8.77 -5.84
C SER A 268 -9.22 -9.03 -6.55
N ASP A 269 -9.21 -9.19 -7.87
CA ASP A 269 -10.42 -9.42 -8.68
C ASP A 269 -10.82 -10.91 -8.73
N SER A 270 -9.91 -11.82 -8.37
CA SER A 270 -10.10 -13.28 -8.46
C SER A 270 -10.02 -14.01 -7.09
N SER A 271 -9.29 -13.45 -6.11
CA SER A 271 -9.08 -14.04 -4.78
C SER A 271 -9.20 -12.98 -3.66
N LYS A 272 -8.42 -13.13 -2.59
CA LYS A 272 -8.55 -12.34 -1.38
C LYS A 272 -7.83 -11.00 -1.53
N GLY A 273 -8.46 -9.90 -1.15
CA GLY A 273 -7.75 -8.63 -0.95
C GLY A 273 -6.67 -8.75 0.14
N GLY A 274 -5.57 -8.03 -0.01
CA GLY A 274 -4.49 -8.00 0.98
C GLY A 274 -4.83 -7.11 2.16
N ALA A 275 -4.29 -7.40 3.33
CA ALA A 275 -4.55 -6.62 4.53
C ALA A 275 -3.89 -5.23 4.45
N ILE A 276 -4.58 -4.21 4.95
CA ILE A 276 -4.08 -2.84 5.03
C ILE A 276 -4.01 -2.42 6.50
N THR A 277 -2.82 -2.07 6.99
CA THR A 277 -2.61 -1.67 8.39
C THR A 277 -1.88 -0.33 8.47
N LEU A 278 -2.47 0.63 9.17
CA LEU A 278 -1.88 1.93 9.47
C LEU A 278 -1.76 2.07 10.99
N ASP A 279 -0.55 2.29 11.48
CA ASP A 279 -0.23 2.44 12.90
C ASP A 279 0.56 3.74 13.12
N ALA A 280 -0.02 4.69 13.85
CA ALA A 280 0.55 6.01 14.08
C ALA A 280 0.44 6.45 15.54
N GLN A 281 1.52 7.00 16.10
CA GLN A 281 1.40 7.75 17.35
C GLN A 281 0.61 9.06 17.16
N GLY A 282 0.75 9.68 15.99
CA GLY A 282 0.01 10.87 15.60
C GLY A 282 -1.31 10.53 14.91
N ASN A 283 -1.87 11.52 14.23
CA ASN A 283 -3.13 11.35 13.50
C ASN A 283 -2.97 10.42 12.30
N ILE A 284 -4.06 9.77 11.92
CA ILE A 284 -4.20 9.11 10.62
C ILE A 284 -5.22 9.89 9.80
N ALA A 285 -4.85 10.34 8.60
CA ALA A 285 -5.76 10.93 7.63
C ALA A 285 -5.66 10.17 6.31
N THR A 286 -6.79 9.76 5.74
CA THR A 286 -6.79 8.88 4.55
C THR A 286 -7.84 9.31 3.55
N ARG A 287 -7.58 9.13 2.24
CA ARG A 287 -8.61 9.26 1.21
C ARG A 287 -9.30 7.92 0.96
N ASN A 288 -8.83 7.12 0.01
CA ASN A 288 -9.44 5.83 -0.30
C ASN A 288 -8.53 4.68 0.13
N ILE A 289 -9.12 3.67 0.77
CA ILE A 289 -8.48 2.42 1.14
C ILE A 289 -9.34 1.30 0.58
N ASN A 290 -8.78 0.49 -0.30
CA ASN A 290 -9.46 -0.61 -0.95
C ASN A 290 -8.72 -1.92 -0.69
N SER A 291 -9.42 -2.88 -0.10
CA SER A 291 -8.95 -4.23 0.20
C SER A 291 -10.02 -5.25 -0.23
N SER A 292 -10.82 -4.92 -1.24
CA SER A 292 -11.91 -5.78 -1.69
C SER A 292 -11.41 -7.09 -2.31
N GLY A 293 -12.21 -8.14 -2.17
CA GLY A 293 -12.07 -9.37 -2.96
C GLY A 293 -13.08 -9.41 -4.11
N GLY A 294 -12.68 -10.03 -5.22
CA GLY A 294 -13.46 -10.04 -6.45
C GLY A 294 -14.36 -11.26 -6.60
N LEU A 295 -14.69 -11.60 -7.85
CA LEU A 295 -15.72 -12.58 -8.20
C LEU A 295 -15.30 -14.01 -7.84
N LEU A 296 -16.22 -14.97 -7.93
CA LEU A 296 -15.99 -16.42 -7.67
C LEU A 296 -15.67 -16.75 -6.20
N SER A 297 -14.39 -16.73 -5.83
CA SER A 297 -13.86 -17.11 -4.52
C SER A 297 -13.15 -15.97 -3.79
N GLY A 298 -13.30 -14.73 -4.26
CA GLY A 298 -12.70 -13.58 -3.60
C GLY A 298 -13.30 -13.30 -2.22
N GLY A 299 -12.44 -12.82 -1.31
CA GLY A 299 -12.82 -12.35 0.03
C GLY A 299 -12.10 -11.03 0.34
N GLY A 300 -12.68 -10.19 1.19
CA GLY A 300 -12.01 -8.93 1.55
C GLY A 300 -10.78 -9.17 2.43
N GLY A 301 -9.80 -8.27 2.35
CA GLY A 301 -8.67 -8.20 3.28
C GLY A 301 -8.96 -7.26 4.44
N ASN A 302 -8.42 -7.54 5.62
CA ASN A 302 -8.75 -6.73 6.80
C ASN A 302 -8.10 -5.34 6.70
N ILE A 303 -8.83 -4.31 7.15
CA ILE A 303 -8.30 -2.94 7.27
C ILE A 303 -8.22 -2.61 8.76
N ALA A 304 -7.04 -2.21 9.23
CA ALA A 304 -6.82 -1.81 10.62
C ALA A 304 -6.16 -0.43 10.68
N LEU A 305 -6.79 0.52 11.36
CA LEU A 305 -6.25 1.84 11.65
C LEU A 305 -6.05 1.99 13.16
N THR A 306 -4.82 2.21 13.62
CA THR A 306 -4.49 2.42 15.03
C THR A 306 -3.80 3.77 15.20
N SER A 307 -4.36 4.65 16.03
CA SER A 307 -3.81 5.98 16.28
C SER A 307 -3.78 6.31 17.79
N GLU A 308 -2.65 6.77 18.33
CA GLU A 308 -2.65 7.36 19.69
C GLU A 308 -3.23 8.79 19.72
N ALA A 309 -3.73 9.29 18.60
CA ALA A 309 -4.39 10.58 18.44
C ALA A 309 -5.73 10.41 17.70
N ALA A 310 -5.95 11.08 16.57
CA ALA A 310 -7.23 11.03 15.86
C ALA A 310 -7.14 10.40 14.47
N VAL A 311 -8.23 9.73 14.07
CA VAL A 311 -8.46 9.24 12.70
C VAL A 311 -9.44 10.16 11.99
N PHE A 312 -9.05 10.70 10.83
CA PHE A 312 -9.84 11.62 10.02
C PHE A 312 -10.19 10.99 8.66
N LEU A 313 -11.49 10.79 8.43
CA LEU A 313 -12.07 10.28 7.19
C LEU A 313 -13.01 11.34 6.61
N ALA A 314 -12.54 12.09 5.61
CA ALA A 314 -13.31 13.18 4.99
C ALA A 314 -13.48 12.92 3.49
N GLY A 315 -14.70 12.56 3.07
CA GLY A 315 -14.95 12.10 1.70
C GLY A 315 -14.21 10.80 1.35
N SER A 316 -13.79 10.06 2.36
CA SER A 316 -12.98 8.85 2.28
C SER A 316 -13.84 7.62 2.03
N ARG A 317 -13.30 6.59 1.36
CA ARG A 317 -13.93 5.25 1.32
C ARG A 317 -12.95 4.19 1.81
N LEU A 318 -13.29 3.50 2.88
CA LEU A 318 -12.60 2.30 3.38
C LEU A 318 -13.46 1.09 2.98
N SER A 319 -12.93 0.22 2.12
CA SER A 319 -13.69 -0.86 1.50
C SER A 319 -12.97 -2.20 1.69
N SER A 320 -13.64 -3.15 2.33
CA SER A 320 -13.20 -4.56 2.42
C SER A 320 -14.31 -5.51 1.95
N THR A 321 -14.97 -5.12 0.87
CA THR A 321 -16.15 -5.79 0.32
C THR A 321 -15.79 -7.06 -0.46
N THR A 322 -16.79 -7.89 -0.75
CA THR A 322 -16.66 -9.01 -1.68
C THR A 322 -17.90 -9.20 -2.54
N ASN A 323 -17.70 -9.70 -3.76
CA ASN A 323 -18.78 -10.23 -4.61
C ASN A 323 -18.68 -11.76 -4.76
N GLY A 324 -17.74 -12.39 -4.05
CA GLY A 324 -17.42 -13.80 -4.13
C GLY A 324 -18.16 -14.67 -3.11
N SER A 325 -17.69 -15.92 -2.99
CA SER A 325 -18.19 -16.90 -2.02
C SER A 325 -17.42 -16.91 -0.70
N ARG A 326 -16.28 -16.23 -0.59
CA ARG A 326 -15.57 -16.02 0.69
C ARG A 326 -16.06 -14.74 1.35
N ASP A 327 -15.90 -14.67 2.65
CA ASP A 327 -16.34 -13.54 3.46
C ASP A 327 -15.57 -12.24 3.10
N SER A 328 -16.25 -11.10 3.26
CA SER A 328 -15.62 -9.78 3.31
C SER A 328 -14.66 -9.68 4.49
N GLY A 329 -13.68 -8.79 4.41
CA GLY A 329 -12.74 -8.58 5.51
C GLY A 329 -13.30 -7.63 6.57
N ASP A 330 -12.74 -7.72 7.77
CA ASP A 330 -13.14 -6.85 8.88
C ASP A 330 -12.47 -5.48 8.77
N ILE A 331 -13.13 -4.44 9.30
CA ILE A 331 -12.54 -3.11 9.48
C ILE A 331 -12.47 -2.78 10.98
N GLN A 332 -11.28 -2.47 11.47
CA GLN A 332 -11.03 -2.06 12.85
C GLN A 332 -10.39 -0.67 12.89
N ILE A 333 -10.95 0.20 13.72
CA ILE A 333 -10.39 1.53 14.00
C ILE A 333 -10.24 1.68 15.51
N ASP A 334 -9.02 1.94 15.97
CA ASP A 334 -8.67 2.21 17.36
C ASP A 334 -7.97 3.58 17.43
N ALA A 335 -8.56 4.53 18.16
CA ALA A 335 -8.04 5.89 18.24
C ALA A 335 -8.41 6.60 19.56
N LYS A 336 -7.88 7.80 19.80
CA LYS A 336 -8.51 8.70 20.80
C LYS A 336 -9.81 9.28 20.28
N ALA A 337 -9.82 9.70 19.02
CA ALA A 337 -11.02 10.25 18.39
C ALA A 337 -11.13 9.81 16.92
N VAL A 338 -12.35 9.56 16.46
CA VAL A 338 -12.64 9.18 15.08
C VAL A 338 -13.66 10.13 14.47
N PHE A 339 -13.32 10.71 13.33
CA PHE A 339 -14.16 11.68 12.61
C PHE A 339 -14.45 11.20 11.19
N LEU A 340 -15.72 10.96 10.89
CA LEU A 340 -16.23 10.68 9.55
C LEU A 340 -17.06 11.88 9.08
N SER A 341 -16.73 12.41 7.90
CA SER A 341 -17.41 13.59 7.36
C SER A 341 -17.48 13.62 5.83
N ASN A 342 -18.29 14.52 5.28
CA ASN A 342 -18.29 14.88 3.86
C ASN A 342 -18.50 13.69 2.90
N GLY A 343 -19.43 12.79 3.23
CA GLY A 343 -19.74 11.61 2.42
C GLY A 343 -18.79 10.43 2.66
N ALA A 344 -18.02 10.43 3.75
CA ALA A 344 -17.15 9.33 4.10
C ALA A 344 -17.92 8.01 4.28
N GLN A 345 -17.32 6.89 3.86
CA GLN A 345 -17.89 5.55 3.86
C GLN A 345 -16.91 4.53 4.45
N ILE A 346 -17.40 3.70 5.36
CA ILE A 346 -16.71 2.48 5.82
C ILE A 346 -17.60 1.31 5.43
N ASP A 347 -17.09 0.38 4.63
CA ASP A 347 -17.91 -0.60 3.93
C ASP A 347 -17.26 -1.99 3.90
N THR A 348 -17.94 -2.97 4.49
CA THR A 348 -17.58 -4.39 4.47
C THR A 348 -18.67 -5.24 3.83
N SER A 349 -19.60 -4.61 3.11
CA SER A 349 -20.75 -5.27 2.51
C SER A 349 -20.39 -6.36 1.51
N THR A 350 -21.37 -7.20 1.20
CA THR A 350 -21.28 -8.28 0.22
C THR A 350 -22.50 -8.31 -0.68
N SER A 351 -22.30 -8.63 -1.95
CA SER A 351 -23.39 -9.02 -2.87
C SER A 351 -23.34 -10.51 -3.25
N GLY A 352 -22.36 -11.23 -2.73
CA GLY A 352 -22.08 -12.63 -3.04
C GLY A 352 -22.68 -13.62 -2.03
N ARG A 353 -22.06 -14.80 -1.95
CA ARG A 353 -22.44 -15.86 -1.00
C ARG A 353 -21.68 -15.78 0.33
N GLY A 354 -20.52 -15.13 0.35
CA GLY A 354 -19.77 -14.87 1.58
C GLY A 354 -20.49 -13.87 2.48
N ASN A 355 -20.25 -13.94 3.78
CA ASN A 355 -20.80 -13.01 4.76
C ASN A 355 -20.10 -11.63 4.66
N ALA A 356 -20.80 -10.58 5.07
CA ALA A 356 -20.19 -9.26 5.26
C ALA A 356 -19.27 -9.27 6.49
N GLY A 357 -18.19 -8.47 6.43
CA GLY A 357 -17.19 -8.38 7.49
C GLY A 357 -17.66 -7.50 8.63
N ASN A 358 -17.15 -7.68 9.84
CA ASN A 358 -17.51 -6.84 10.98
C ASN A 358 -16.80 -5.49 10.92
N ILE A 359 -17.44 -4.48 11.51
CA ILE A 359 -16.84 -3.16 11.71
C ILE A 359 -16.74 -2.90 13.21
N SER A 360 -15.54 -2.64 13.69
CA SER A 360 -15.30 -2.28 15.08
C SER A 360 -14.60 -0.93 15.18
N MET A 361 -15.12 -0.06 16.04
CA MET A 361 -14.57 1.25 16.30
C MET A 361 -14.44 1.44 17.80
N GLN A 362 -13.22 1.67 18.27
CA GLN A 362 -12.92 2.00 19.64
C GLN A 362 -12.29 3.40 19.67
N ALA A 363 -12.90 4.30 20.43
CA ALA A 363 -12.39 5.64 20.65
C ALA A 363 -12.30 5.95 22.15
N ASP A 364 -11.16 6.44 22.64
CA ASP A 364 -11.07 6.84 24.04
C ASP A 364 -11.98 8.02 24.37
N GLU A 365 -12.16 8.96 23.43
CA GLU A 365 -12.86 10.22 23.63
C GLU A 365 -14.15 10.28 22.80
N MET A 366 -14.05 10.30 21.46
CA MET A 366 -15.18 10.64 20.60
C MET A 366 -15.22 9.85 19.31
N VAL A 367 -16.43 9.42 18.94
CA VAL A 367 -16.77 9.04 17.57
C VAL A 367 -17.78 10.06 17.03
N SER A 368 -17.47 10.69 15.91
CA SER A 368 -18.33 11.69 15.27
C SER A 368 -18.54 11.38 13.80
N LEU A 369 -19.79 11.14 13.42
CA LEU A 369 -20.24 10.90 12.05
C LEU A 369 -21.12 12.06 11.61
N SER A 370 -20.80 12.69 10.48
CA SER A 370 -21.56 13.80 9.92
C SER A 370 -21.69 13.63 8.41
N ASN A 371 -22.89 13.42 7.88
CA ASN A 371 -23.10 13.10 6.46
C ASN A 371 -22.14 11.98 5.99
N SER A 372 -22.22 10.82 6.64
CA SER A 372 -21.29 9.70 6.44
C SER A 372 -21.98 8.36 6.72
N LYS A 373 -21.49 7.27 6.12
CA LYS A 373 -22.10 5.94 6.23
C LYS A 373 -21.11 4.89 6.75
N ILE A 374 -21.57 4.04 7.66
CA ILE A 374 -20.89 2.79 8.07
C ILE A 374 -21.82 1.63 7.68
N SER A 375 -21.33 0.70 6.85
CA SER A 375 -22.13 -0.42 6.34
C SER A 375 -21.44 -1.77 6.41
N SER A 376 -22.15 -2.74 6.98
CA SER A 376 -21.82 -4.17 6.94
C SER A 376 -23.03 -4.95 6.39
N GLU A 377 -23.50 -4.52 5.22
CA GLU A 377 -24.76 -4.94 4.62
C GLU A 377 -24.61 -6.17 3.71
N VAL A 378 -25.71 -6.86 3.43
CA VAL A 378 -25.81 -7.81 2.32
C VAL A 378 -26.78 -7.28 1.27
N PHE A 379 -26.28 -6.98 0.07
CA PHE A 379 -27.08 -6.46 -1.04
C PHE A 379 -27.46 -7.60 -1.99
N LEU A 380 -28.68 -8.12 -1.88
CA LEU A 380 -29.23 -9.21 -2.72
C LEU A 380 -28.42 -10.52 -2.72
N GLY A 381 -27.42 -10.64 -1.84
CA GLY A 381 -26.58 -11.83 -1.66
C GLY A 381 -27.19 -12.91 -0.77
N GLU A 382 -26.49 -14.04 -0.66
CA GLU A 382 -26.90 -15.19 0.18
C GLU A 382 -26.22 -15.18 1.57
N GLY A 383 -25.12 -14.45 1.74
CA GLY A 383 -24.37 -14.36 3.00
C GLY A 383 -25.10 -13.56 4.09
N ASN A 384 -24.67 -13.67 5.34
CA ASN A 384 -25.21 -12.87 6.45
C ASN A 384 -24.50 -11.51 6.56
N SER A 385 -25.21 -10.53 7.10
CA SER A 385 -24.64 -9.21 7.40
C SER A 385 -23.73 -9.28 8.62
N GLY A 386 -22.67 -8.49 8.64
CA GLY A 386 -21.69 -8.47 9.73
C GLY A 386 -22.13 -7.52 10.84
N ASN A 387 -21.52 -7.65 12.01
CA ASN A 387 -21.87 -6.81 13.15
C ASN A 387 -21.11 -5.48 13.10
N ILE A 388 -21.73 -4.44 13.66
CA ILE A 388 -21.10 -3.14 13.88
C ILE A 388 -20.98 -2.90 15.38
N LYS A 389 -19.78 -2.62 15.85
CA LYS A 389 -19.49 -2.33 17.26
C LYS A 389 -18.82 -0.98 17.41
N ILE A 390 -19.39 -0.09 18.22
CA ILE A 390 -18.82 1.22 18.54
C ILE A 390 -18.67 1.36 20.04
N GLU A 391 -17.45 1.58 20.51
CA GLU A 391 -17.13 1.91 21.90
C GLU A 391 -16.49 3.29 21.98
N ALA A 392 -17.08 4.21 22.75
CA ALA A 392 -16.55 5.57 22.88
C ALA A 392 -16.84 6.22 24.24
N SER A 393 -16.19 7.35 24.56
CA SER A 393 -16.69 8.20 25.66
C SER A 393 -17.89 9.05 25.23
N SER A 394 -17.96 9.48 23.98
CA SER A 394 -19.13 10.13 23.37
C SER A 394 -19.31 9.72 21.90
N LEU A 395 -20.56 9.64 21.44
CA LEU A 395 -20.94 9.35 20.06
C LEU A 395 -21.88 10.44 19.55
N SER A 396 -21.57 11.00 18.37
CA SER A 396 -22.42 11.97 17.68
C SER A 396 -22.68 11.51 16.24
N LEU A 397 -23.95 11.41 15.86
CA LEU A 397 -24.39 11.21 14.48
C LEU A 397 -25.23 12.42 14.04
N THR A 398 -24.79 13.09 12.98
CA THR A 398 -25.45 14.30 12.46
C THR A 398 -25.60 14.29 10.94
N ASP A 399 -26.46 15.19 10.44
CA ASP A 399 -26.49 15.60 9.03
C ASP A 399 -26.62 14.45 8.00
N GLY A 400 -27.50 13.49 8.30
CA GLY A 400 -27.74 12.33 7.44
C GLY A 400 -26.75 11.19 7.67
N ALA A 401 -26.05 11.15 8.81
CA ALA A 401 -25.19 10.02 9.15
C ALA A 401 -25.97 8.71 9.30
N GLU A 402 -25.40 7.63 8.79
CA GLU A 402 -26.02 6.29 8.74
C GLU A 402 -25.08 5.22 9.31
N ILE A 403 -25.62 4.32 10.12
CA ILE A 403 -24.99 3.05 10.51
C ILE A 403 -25.94 1.92 10.12
N ASN A 404 -25.51 1.03 9.24
CA ASN A 404 -26.39 -0.01 8.70
C ASN A 404 -25.72 -1.40 8.68
N ALA A 405 -26.38 -2.37 9.31
CA ALA A 405 -26.00 -3.78 9.32
C ALA A 405 -27.15 -4.67 8.78
N GLY A 406 -28.03 -4.09 7.96
CA GLY A 406 -29.19 -4.74 7.38
C GLY A 406 -28.91 -5.54 6.11
N THR A 407 -29.95 -6.17 5.58
CA THR A 407 -29.90 -6.97 4.36
C THR A 407 -31.10 -6.72 3.45
N ASP A 408 -30.87 -6.72 2.14
CA ASP A 408 -31.93 -6.73 1.13
C ASP A 408 -32.37 -8.16 0.76
N GLY A 409 -31.67 -9.18 1.27
CA GLY A 409 -31.84 -10.59 0.91
C GLY A 409 -32.66 -11.42 1.90
N LEU A 410 -32.56 -12.74 1.77
CA LEU A 410 -33.20 -13.74 2.63
C LEU A 410 -32.35 -14.10 3.87
N SER A 411 -31.19 -13.47 4.05
CA SER A 411 -30.22 -13.80 5.08
C SER A 411 -30.44 -13.02 6.38
N LYS A 412 -29.60 -13.23 7.40
CA LYS A 412 -29.73 -12.54 8.68
C LYS A 412 -29.05 -11.17 8.64
N ALA A 413 -29.73 -10.16 9.16
CA ALA A 413 -29.11 -8.87 9.46
C ALA A 413 -28.14 -9.00 10.65
N GLY A 414 -27.12 -8.15 10.68
CA GLY A 414 -26.05 -8.13 11.67
C GLY A 414 -26.39 -7.19 12.82
N ASN A 415 -25.88 -7.47 14.02
CA ASN A 415 -26.21 -6.68 15.19
C ASN A 415 -25.39 -5.37 15.23
N ILE A 416 -25.95 -4.35 15.85
CA ILE A 416 -25.29 -3.07 16.13
C ILE A 416 -25.19 -2.90 17.64
N PHE A 417 -23.95 -2.82 18.14
CA PHE A 417 -23.65 -2.60 19.56
C PHE A 417 -22.97 -1.25 19.75
N VAL A 418 -23.61 -0.37 20.49
CA VAL A 418 -23.10 0.96 20.82
C VAL A 418 -22.91 1.06 22.33
N LYS A 419 -21.66 1.13 22.78
CA LYS A 419 -21.32 1.29 24.20
C LYS A 419 -20.60 2.61 24.43
N VAL A 420 -21.28 3.55 25.06
CA VAL A 420 -20.79 4.92 25.20
C VAL A 420 -20.83 5.38 26.65
N LYS A 421 -19.73 5.93 27.17
CA LYS A 421 -19.65 6.25 28.62
C LYS A 421 -20.57 7.41 29.03
N HIS A 422 -20.63 8.46 28.22
CA HIS A 422 -21.29 9.72 28.60
C HIS A 422 -22.52 10.04 27.77
N LEU A 423 -22.35 10.23 26.45
CA LEU A 423 -23.38 10.84 25.61
C LEU A 423 -23.46 10.16 24.24
N VAL A 424 -24.66 9.73 23.87
CA VAL A 424 -25.06 9.45 22.49
C VAL A 424 -25.98 10.58 22.02
N SER A 425 -25.61 11.27 20.95
CA SER A 425 -26.39 12.35 20.33
C SER A 425 -26.71 11.99 18.88
N LEU A 426 -27.98 11.77 18.59
CA LEU A 426 -28.47 11.45 17.24
C LEU A 426 -29.32 12.62 16.74
N SER A 427 -28.88 13.26 15.66
CA SER A 427 -29.57 14.41 15.07
C SER A 427 -29.68 14.30 13.56
N ASN A 428 -30.88 14.08 13.01
CA ASN A 428 -31.07 13.82 11.58
C ASN A 428 -30.15 12.70 11.08
N SER A 429 -30.25 11.52 11.70
CA SER A 429 -29.38 10.36 11.45
C SER A 429 -30.15 9.04 11.55
N GLN A 430 -29.56 7.93 11.11
CA GLN A 430 -30.17 6.60 11.13
C GLN A 430 -29.23 5.52 11.66
N ILE A 431 -29.78 4.56 12.39
CA ILE A 431 -29.12 3.30 12.77
C ILE A 431 -30.10 2.16 12.42
N SER A 432 -29.70 1.24 11.55
CA SER A 432 -30.60 0.22 11.01
C SER A 432 -29.95 -1.17 10.95
N SER A 433 -30.74 -2.20 11.23
CA SER A 433 -30.36 -3.61 11.16
C SER A 433 -31.56 -4.42 10.66
N GLU A 434 -32.14 -3.94 9.57
CA GLU A 434 -33.40 -4.44 9.03
C GLU A 434 -33.22 -5.40 7.88
N VAL A 435 -34.27 -6.17 7.60
CA VAL A 435 -34.42 -6.91 6.35
C VAL A 435 -35.40 -6.13 5.46
N PHE A 436 -34.94 -5.62 4.31
CA PHE A 436 -35.71 -4.69 3.49
C PHE A 436 -36.67 -5.37 2.52
N LEU A 437 -36.24 -6.41 1.79
CA LEU A 437 -37.04 -7.08 0.75
C LEU A 437 -37.31 -8.57 1.00
N GLY A 438 -36.59 -9.23 1.91
CA GLY A 438 -36.67 -10.67 2.13
C GLY A 438 -37.38 -11.12 3.41
N GLU A 439 -37.33 -12.43 3.68
CA GLU A 439 -37.90 -13.09 4.87
C GLU A 439 -36.86 -13.39 5.97
N GLY A 440 -35.67 -12.79 5.89
CA GLY A 440 -34.59 -12.97 6.86
C GLY A 440 -34.89 -12.42 8.27
N ASP A 441 -34.10 -12.85 9.26
CA ASP A 441 -34.21 -12.34 10.63
C ASP A 441 -33.53 -10.97 10.73
N GLY A 442 -34.23 -9.97 11.28
CA GLY A 442 -33.67 -8.66 11.62
C GLY A 442 -32.66 -8.76 12.78
N GLY A 443 -31.69 -7.87 12.84
CA GLY A 443 -30.67 -7.87 13.88
C GLY A 443 -31.06 -7.00 15.08
N ILE A 444 -30.24 -7.06 16.13
CA ILE A 444 -30.44 -6.32 17.38
C ILE A 444 -29.64 -5.02 17.30
N ILE A 445 -30.26 -3.93 17.75
CA ILE A 445 -29.56 -2.66 18.03
C ILE A 445 -29.57 -2.45 19.54
N ASP A 446 -28.39 -2.50 20.17
CA ASP A 446 -28.20 -2.30 21.60
C ASP A 446 -27.35 -1.05 21.86
N ILE A 447 -27.88 -0.12 22.66
CA ILE A 447 -27.24 1.16 23.00
C ILE A 447 -27.13 1.27 24.52
N GLU A 448 -25.91 1.09 25.03
CA GLU A 448 -25.53 1.32 26.42
C GLU A 448 -24.92 2.74 26.54
N THR A 449 -25.61 3.66 27.21
CA THR A 449 -25.10 5.03 27.41
C THR A 449 -25.52 5.67 28.73
N GLY A 450 -24.71 6.59 29.24
CA GLY A 450 -25.06 7.45 30.37
C GLY A 450 -26.17 8.47 30.04
N SER A 451 -26.26 8.90 28.79
CA SER A 451 -27.30 9.82 28.31
C SER A 451 -27.53 9.65 26.81
N LEU A 452 -28.79 9.78 26.39
CA LEU A 452 -29.22 9.67 24.99
C LEU A 452 -30.02 10.92 24.60
N PHE A 453 -29.61 11.60 23.54
CA PHE A 453 -30.28 12.77 22.98
C PHE A 453 -30.69 12.50 21.54
N LEU A 454 -31.96 12.79 21.22
CA LEU A 454 -32.61 12.48 19.96
C LEU A 454 -33.27 13.75 19.40
N THR A 455 -32.82 14.26 18.24
CA THR A 455 -33.41 15.46 17.60
C THR A 455 -33.63 15.24 16.11
N LYS A 456 -34.85 15.43 15.59
CA LYS A 456 -35.18 15.21 14.15
C LYS A 456 -34.64 13.88 13.61
N VAL A 457 -34.66 12.86 14.45
CA VAL A 457 -34.39 11.49 14.05
C VAL A 457 -35.61 11.02 13.26
N GLY A 458 -35.40 10.44 12.07
CA GLY A 458 -36.49 9.99 11.20
C GLY A 458 -37.39 8.98 11.91
N THR A 459 -38.61 8.75 11.41
CA THR A 459 -39.61 7.80 11.96
C THR A 459 -39.15 6.32 12.02
N GLU A 460 -37.88 6.01 11.72
CA GLU A 460 -37.34 4.67 11.43
C GLU A 460 -36.04 4.37 12.24
N CYS A 461 -35.85 4.97 13.42
CA CYS A 461 -34.52 5.00 14.08
C CYS A 461 -34.02 3.70 14.72
N LEU A 462 -34.91 2.76 15.01
CA LEU A 462 -34.59 1.49 15.68
C LEU A 462 -35.67 0.48 15.25
N HIS A 463 -35.50 -0.18 14.13
CA HIS A 463 -36.40 -1.24 13.68
C HIS A 463 -35.64 -2.57 13.59
N SER A 464 -36.16 -3.60 14.24
CA SER A 464 -35.93 -5.01 13.86
C SER A 464 -37.29 -5.65 13.61
N ARG A 465 -37.63 -5.93 12.35
CA ARG A 465 -38.89 -6.65 12.06
C ARG A 465 -38.71 -8.14 12.38
N LYS A 466 -39.82 -8.73 12.80
CA LYS A 466 -39.91 -9.94 13.62
C LYS A 466 -39.59 -11.24 12.86
N GLY A 467 -38.52 -11.90 13.31
CA GLY A 467 -38.38 -13.33 13.55
C GLY A 467 -37.75 -13.50 14.95
N ASP A 468 -38.55 -13.88 15.94
CA ASP A 468 -38.28 -13.88 17.41
C ASP A 468 -36.81 -13.97 17.91
N ALA A 469 -36.22 -12.84 18.36
CA ALA A 469 -35.43 -12.66 19.60
C ALA A 469 -34.77 -11.27 19.67
N GLY A 470 -35.42 -10.31 20.35
CA GLY A 470 -34.81 -9.03 20.70
C GLY A 470 -35.65 -8.31 21.75
N GLU A 471 -35.17 -8.26 22.98
CA GLU A 471 -35.85 -7.58 24.08
C GLU A 471 -35.74 -6.06 23.85
N TYR A 472 -36.81 -5.44 23.36
CA TYR A 472 -36.88 -3.99 23.18
C TYR A 472 -37.07 -3.28 24.52
N LYS A 473 -36.11 -2.46 24.93
CA LYS A 473 -36.37 -1.40 25.89
C LYS A 473 -36.83 -0.16 25.10
N HIS A 474 -38.15 -0.05 24.91
CA HIS A 474 -38.86 1.04 24.21
C HIS A 474 -38.13 2.40 24.27
N LEU A 475 -37.61 2.89 23.13
CA LEU A 475 -37.07 4.24 22.97
C LEU A 475 -37.41 4.81 21.58
N CYS A 476 -38.69 4.79 21.19
CA CYS A 476 -39.27 5.70 20.19
C CYS A 476 -40.78 5.73 20.44
N SER A 477 -41.35 6.94 20.56
CA SER A 477 -42.77 7.22 20.76
C SER A 477 -43.42 7.72 19.50
#